data_AF-A0A7X3UH65-F1
#
_entry.id   AF-A0A7X3UH65-F1
#
_cell.length_a   1.000
_cell.length_b   1.000
_cell.length_c   1.000
_cell.angle_alpha   90.00
_cell.angle_beta   90.00
_cell.angle_gamma   90.00
#
_symmetry.space_group_name_H-M   'P 1'
#
loop_
_entity.id
_entity.type
_entity.pdbx_description
1 polymer ?
#
loop_
_entity_poly.entity_id
_entity_poly.type
_entity_poly.pdbx_seq_one_letter_code
_entity_poly.pdbx_strand_id
1 'polypeptide(L)'
;MNDQITGTLQPIEASYQNIPAKLDVAQRALAEATEDWQRIDIRDYARAVAAATAVLNRKDIQIQAANLVQDAERTIAKANPPMSPKEIGKKGADVRAGRLPSADRRELKNGLAGHSLRRMRQAHTHLSDEEFEARKAKAVETGVPLSRNALIEEAREKRKEEKRQEVREQREQLIAEPPELPENQYRIIVIDPPWPMEKIEREVRPNQAGFDYPTMSIEEIKEMELPIADDAFVFLWTTQKFLPSAFQIMEAWDLKYRFTMVWHKNGGIQPYNSAQFNCEFVLVGSKGNPIFADLKAFKTAFNAPRQGHSIKPDEFYELIERVTLSPRLDMFARREIEGFDVWGNEVC
;
A
#
# COMPACT_ATOMS: atom_id res chain seq x y z
N MET A 1 50.67 19.09 -37.60
CA MET A 1 50.60 17.94 -36.66
C MET A 1 49.15 17.71 -36.27
N ASN A 2 48.28 17.26 -37.18
CA ASN A 2 46.90 16.92 -36.80
C ASN A 2 46.24 15.85 -37.70
N ASP A 3 47.04 14.97 -38.31
CA ASP A 3 46.56 13.97 -39.28
C ASP A 3 47.02 12.53 -38.96
N GLN A 4 47.20 12.19 -37.68
CA GLN A 4 47.65 10.84 -37.26
C GLN A 4 46.71 10.11 -36.29
N ILE A 5 45.47 10.55 -36.09
CA ILE A 5 44.51 9.88 -35.18
C ILE A 5 43.39 9.11 -35.92
N THR A 6 43.28 9.23 -37.25
CA THR A 6 42.20 8.57 -38.02
C THR A 6 42.46 7.10 -38.34
N GLY A 7 43.68 6.59 -38.11
CA GLY A 7 44.06 5.20 -38.44
C GLY A 7 43.71 4.14 -37.39
N THR A 8 43.29 4.53 -36.19
CA THR A 8 43.10 3.62 -35.03
C THR A 8 41.64 3.30 -34.70
N LEU A 9 40.66 3.93 -35.36
CA LEU A 9 39.23 3.68 -35.14
C LEU A 9 38.63 2.61 -36.09
N GLN A 10 39.19 2.43 -37.29
CA GLN A 10 38.71 1.40 -38.24
C GLN A 10 38.81 -0.06 -37.74
N PRO A 11 39.86 -0.46 -37.00
CA PRO A 11 39.94 -1.83 -36.44
C PRO A 11 38.87 -2.09 -35.37
N ILE A 12 38.49 -1.02 -34.64
CA ILE A 12 37.46 -1.06 -33.62
C ILE A 12 36.12 -1.32 -34.32
N GLU A 13 35.68 -0.49 -35.27
CA GLU A 13 34.41 -0.66 -36.01
C GLU A 13 34.26 -2.03 -36.69
N ALA A 14 35.32 -2.57 -37.30
CA ALA A 14 35.30 -3.89 -37.93
C ALA A 14 35.01 -5.04 -36.94
N SER A 15 35.44 -4.90 -35.67
CA SER A 15 35.14 -5.90 -34.63
C SER A 15 33.67 -5.90 -34.18
N TYR A 16 32.94 -4.78 -34.37
CA TYR A 16 31.52 -4.63 -33.98
C TYR A 16 30.55 -5.09 -35.08
N GLN A 17 30.97 -5.13 -36.35
CA GLN A 17 30.12 -5.62 -37.45
C GLN A 17 29.67 -7.08 -37.23
N ASN A 18 30.45 -7.86 -36.49
CA ASN A 18 30.16 -9.27 -36.21
C ASN A 18 29.35 -9.48 -34.91
N ILE A 19 29.00 -8.42 -34.17
CA ILE A 19 28.27 -8.57 -32.90
C ILE A 19 26.85 -9.14 -33.09
N PRO A 20 26.05 -8.69 -34.08
CA PRO A 20 24.73 -9.28 -34.31
C PRO A 20 24.80 -10.79 -34.54
N ALA A 21 25.72 -11.26 -35.38
CA ALA A 21 25.90 -12.69 -35.64
C ALA A 21 26.35 -13.45 -34.37
N LYS A 22 27.17 -12.85 -33.51
CA LYS A 22 27.53 -13.46 -32.23
C LYS A 22 26.36 -13.50 -31.24
N LEU A 23 25.48 -12.51 -31.24
CA LEU A 23 24.25 -12.53 -30.44
C LEU A 23 23.30 -13.64 -30.92
N ASP A 24 23.15 -13.84 -32.23
CA ASP A 24 22.36 -14.95 -32.79
C ASP A 24 22.92 -16.32 -32.36
N VAL A 25 24.25 -16.48 -32.39
CA VAL A 25 24.91 -17.70 -31.89
C VAL A 25 24.66 -17.90 -30.40
N ALA A 26 24.78 -16.84 -29.60
CA ALA A 26 24.53 -16.90 -28.17
C ALA A 26 23.05 -17.22 -27.85
N GLN A 27 22.10 -16.75 -28.67
CA GLN A 27 20.68 -17.07 -28.52
C GLN A 27 20.39 -18.54 -28.82
N ARG A 28 21.01 -19.13 -29.86
CA ARG A 28 20.91 -20.57 -30.13
C ARG A 28 21.55 -21.40 -29.01
N ALA A 29 22.73 -20.98 -28.55
CA ALA A 29 23.40 -21.63 -27.42
C ALA A 29 22.56 -21.59 -26.14
N LEU A 30 21.75 -20.54 -25.93
CA LEU A 30 20.84 -20.47 -24.79
C LEU A 30 19.73 -21.51 -24.87
N ALA A 31 19.19 -21.77 -26.07
CA ALA A 31 18.16 -22.79 -26.28
C ALA A 31 18.68 -24.21 -26.03
N GLU A 32 19.97 -24.46 -26.25
CA GLU A 32 20.63 -25.74 -26.05
C GLU A 32 21.24 -25.91 -24.64
N ALA A 33 21.24 -24.85 -23.82
CA ALA A 33 21.88 -24.85 -22.51
C ALA A 33 21.16 -25.75 -21.49
N THR A 34 21.80 -26.85 -21.13
CA THR A 34 21.31 -27.81 -20.13
C THR A 34 21.68 -27.40 -18.71
N GLU A 35 22.77 -26.65 -18.53
CA GLU A 35 23.32 -26.27 -17.23
C GLU A 35 23.20 -24.77 -16.95
N ASP A 36 22.98 -24.38 -15.69
CA ASP A 36 22.79 -22.96 -15.33
C ASP A 36 24.02 -22.10 -15.53
N TRP A 37 25.22 -22.67 -15.40
CA TRP A 37 26.45 -21.92 -15.65
C TRP A 37 26.57 -21.49 -17.12
N GLN A 38 26.08 -22.30 -18.07
CA GLN A 38 26.06 -21.95 -19.50
C GLN A 38 25.15 -20.74 -19.73
N ARG A 39 23.97 -20.76 -19.09
CA ARG A 39 22.99 -19.65 -19.14
C ARG A 39 23.57 -18.37 -18.54
N ILE A 40 24.37 -18.49 -17.48
CA ILE A 40 25.07 -17.37 -16.84
C ILE A 40 26.14 -16.78 -17.74
N ASP A 41 26.96 -17.62 -18.37
CA ASP A 41 28.01 -17.15 -19.26
C ASP A 41 27.40 -16.40 -20.45
N ILE A 42 26.31 -16.92 -21.03
CA ILE A 42 25.54 -16.24 -22.09
C ILE A 42 24.96 -14.91 -21.61
N ARG A 43 24.35 -14.89 -20.43
CA ARG A 43 23.81 -13.67 -19.80
C ARG A 43 24.88 -12.61 -19.60
N ASP A 44 26.04 -13.00 -19.08
CA ASP A 44 27.12 -12.06 -18.75
C ASP A 44 27.82 -11.56 -20.03
N TYR A 45 27.95 -12.42 -21.05
CA TYR A 45 28.32 -12.01 -22.41
C TYR A 45 27.34 -10.97 -22.97
N ALA A 46 26.04 -11.26 -22.95
CA ALA A 46 25.00 -10.35 -23.45
C ALA A 46 24.98 -9.02 -22.68
N ARG A 47 25.22 -9.05 -21.36
CA ARG A 47 25.36 -7.83 -20.54
C ARG A 47 26.54 -6.98 -20.97
N ALA A 48 27.69 -7.60 -21.24
CA ALA A 48 28.87 -6.90 -21.72
C ALA A 48 28.61 -6.25 -23.10
N VAL A 49 27.93 -6.97 -24.01
CA VAL A 49 27.53 -6.42 -25.31
C VAL A 49 26.55 -5.26 -25.15
N ALA A 50 25.53 -5.38 -24.31
CA ALA A 50 24.56 -4.30 -24.05
C ALA A 50 25.25 -3.04 -23.50
N ALA A 51 26.21 -3.19 -22.59
CA ALA A 51 26.99 -2.08 -22.06
C ALA A 51 27.88 -1.44 -23.13
N ALA A 52 28.58 -2.23 -23.95
CA ALA A 52 29.46 -1.72 -25.01
C ALA A 52 28.68 -0.99 -26.11
N THR A 53 27.54 -1.53 -26.53
CA THR A 53 26.70 -0.96 -27.59
C THR A 53 25.98 0.32 -27.16
N ALA A 54 25.70 0.49 -25.86
CA ALA A 54 25.21 1.74 -25.30
C ALA A 54 26.20 2.90 -25.51
N VAL A 55 27.50 2.63 -25.31
CA VAL A 55 28.58 3.62 -25.54
C VAL A 55 28.68 3.99 -27.02
N LEU A 56 28.39 3.04 -27.90
CA LEU A 56 28.46 3.22 -29.36
C LEU A 56 27.15 3.74 -29.98
N ASN A 57 26.14 4.03 -29.17
CA ASN A 57 24.80 4.47 -29.62
C ASN A 57 24.14 3.51 -30.64
N ARG A 58 24.46 2.21 -30.57
CA ARG A 58 23.87 1.16 -31.42
C ARG A 58 22.66 0.55 -30.72
N LYS A 59 21.55 1.31 -30.70
CA LYS A 59 20.33 0.94 -29.98
C LYS A 59 19.73 -0.39 -30.42
N ASP A 60 19.81 -0.70 -31.72
CA ASP A 60 19.37 -1.96 -32.30
C ASP A 60 20.06 -3.17 -31.65
N ILE A 61 21.39 -3.13 -31.57
CA ILE A 61 22.19 -4.20 -30.96
C ILE A 61 22.04 -4.19 -29.43
N GLN A 62 21.92 -3.00 -28.83
CA GLN A 62 21.70 -2.86 -27.39
C GLN A 62 20.40 -3.54 -26.95
N ILE A 63 19.32 -3.38 -27.71
CA ILE A 63 18.02 -4.01 -27.42
C ILE A 63 18.10 -5.52 -27.60
N GLN A 64 18.74 -6.01 -28.68
CA GLN A 64 18.94 -7.46 -28.88
C GLN A 64 19.73 -8.08 -27.73
N ALA A 65 20.83 -7.45 -27.31
CA ALA A 65 21.64 -7.90 -26.19
C ALA A 65 20.86 -7.84 -24.86
N ALA A 66 20.10 -6.78 -24.63
CA ALA A 66 19.24 -6.67 -23.44
C ALA A 66 18.17 -7.77 -23.40
N ASN A 67 17.50 -8.05 -24.52
CA ASN A 67 16.51 -9.14 -24.61
C ASN A 67 17.15 -10.51 -24.32
N LEU A 68 18.36 -10.78 -24.84
CA LEU A 68 19.08 -12.02 -24.56
C LEU A 68 19.46 -12.16 -23.07
N VAL A 69 19.80 -11.06 -22.39
CA VAL A 69 19.99 -11.06 -20.91
C VAL A 69 18.72 -11.52 -20.21
N GLN A 70 17.56 -11.01 -20.64
CA GLN A 70 16.27 -11.32 -20.03
C GLN A 70 15.85 -12.76 -20.30
N ASP A 71 16.11 -13.28 -21.51
CA ASP A 71 15.86 -14.68 -21.88
C ASP A 71 16.69 -15.63 -21.01
N ALA A 72 17.97 -15.33 -20.82
CA ALA A 72 18.84 -16.12 -19.97
C ALA A 72 18.42 -16.07 -18.49
N GLU A 73 18.05 -14.88 -17.99
CA GLU A 73 17.55 -14.68 -16.63
C GLU A 73 16.21 -15.42 -16.39
N ARG A 74 15.28 -15.35 -17.34
CA ARG A 74 14.01 -16.10 -17.30
C ARG A 74 14.23 -17.60 -17.28
N THR A 75 15.15 -18.11 -18.10
CA THR A 75 15.46 -19.54 -18.18
C THR A 75 16.04 -20.04 -16.85
N ILE A 76 16.97 -19.28 -16.25
CA ILE A 76 17.52 -19.57 -14.92
C ILE A 76 16.41 -19.55 -13.85
N ALA A 77 15.47 -18.60 -13.94
CA ALA A 77 14.36 -18.48 -12.98
C ALA A 77 13.33 -19.61 -13.09
N LYS A 78 13.06 -20.11 -14.30
CA LYS A 78 12.20 -21.28 -14.53
C LYS A 78 12.83 -22.57 -14.02
N ALA A 79 14.14 -22.76 -14.26
CA ALA A 79 14.85 -23.95 -13.80
C ALA A 79 15.05 -23.98 -12.27
N ASN A 80 15.24 -22.81 -11.66
CA ASN A 80 15.44 -22.67 -10.22
C ASN A 80 14.54 -21.61 -9.62
N PRO A 81 13.44 -21.98 -8.92
CA PRO A 81 12.58 -21.03 -8.27
C PRO A 81 13.30 -20.22 -7.16
N PRO A 82 12.75 -19.06 -6.76
CA PRO A 82 13.35 -18.23 -5.72
C PRO A 82 13.36 -18.94 -4.36
N MET A 83 14.55 -19.04 -3.74
CA MET A 83 14.71 -19.53 -2.37
C MET A 83 14.20 -18.51 -1.34
N SER A 84 13.69 -19.01 -0.22
CA SER A 84 13.32 -18.21 0.95
C SER A 84 14.56 -17.57 1.62
N PRO A 85 14.39 -16.48 2.39
CA PRO A 85 15.49 -15.88 3.16
C PRO A 85 16.20 -16.86 4.09
N LYS A 86 15.46 -17.79 4.69
CA LYS A 86 16.01 -18.82 5.58
C LYS A 86 16.90 -19.80 4.82
N GLU A 87 16.48 -20.23 3.63
CA GLU A 87 17.26 -21.14 2.77
C GLU A 87 18.54 -20.49 2.27
N ILE A 88 18.48 -19.21 1.87
CA ILE A 88 19.66 -18.43 1.47
C ILE A 88 20.66 -18.34 2.64
N GLY A 89 20.16 -18.03 3.85
CA GLY A 89 20.99 -17.96 5.06
C GLY A 89 21.68 -19.28 5.39
N LYS A 90 20.96 -20.41 5.25
CA LYS A 90 21.48 -21.76 5.46
C LYS A 90 22.54 -22.12 4.42
N LYS A 91 22.26 -21.93 3.12
CA LYS A 91 23.22 -22.23 2.03
C LYS A 91 24.50 -21.40 2.19
N GLY A 92 24.41 -20.13 2.59
CA GLY A 92 25.57 -19.29 2.89
C GLY A 92 26.38 -19.74 4.12
N ALA A 93 25.74 -20.33 5.13
CA ALA A 93 26.44 -20.93 6.27
C ALA A 93 27.20 -22.21 5.87
N ASP A 94 26.62 -23.05 5.02
CA ASP A 94 27.22 -24.30 4.54
C ASP A 94 28.46 -24.04 3.66
N VAL A 95 28.46 -22.97 2.86
CA VAL A 95 29.63 -22.50 2.09
C VAL A 95 30.79 -22.16 3.01
N ARG A 96 30.54 -21.33 4.03
CA ARG A 96 31.56 -20.88 4.98
C ARG A 96 32.14 -22.04 5.78
N ALA A 97 31.35 -23.08 6.00
CA ALA A 97 31.77 -24.30 6.66
C ALA A 97 32.43 -25.33 5.72
N GLY A 98 32.58 -25.04 4.42
CA GLY A 98 33.19 -25.95 3.45
C GLY A 98 32.38 -27.22 3.14
N ARG A 99 31.09 -27.24 3.51
CA ARG A 99 30.23 -28.44 3.48
C ARG A 99 29.52 -28.70 2.15
N LEU A 100 29.77 -27.89 1.12
CA LEU A 100 29.09 -28.00 -0.18
C LEU A 100 29.90 -28.78 -1.25
N PRO A 101 29.22 -29.56 -2.11
CA PRO A 101 29.80 -30.14 -3.33
C PRO A 101 30.48 -29.09 -4.23
N SER A 102 31.37 -29.55 -5.11
CA SER A 102 32.12 -28.68 -6.04
C SER A 102 31.21 -27.90 -6.99
N ALA A 103 30.14 -28.54 -7.48
CA ALA A 103 29.14 -27.91 -8.34
C ALA A 103 28.43 -26.73 -7.64
N ASP A 104 27.92 -26.94 -6.42
CA ASP A 104 27.29 -25.89 -5.61
C ASP A 104 28.24 -24.72 -5.28
N ARG A 105 29.53 -25.00 -5.09
CA ARG A 105 30.55 -23.95 -4.90
C ARG A 105 30.76 -23.13 -6.16
N ARG A 106 30.73 -23.75 -7.34
CA ARG A 106 30.85 -23.08 -8.64
C ARG A 106 29.61 -22.24 -8.92
N GLU A 107 28.43 -22.74 -8.60
CA GLU A 107 27.19 -21.97 -8.66
C GLU A 107 27.28 -20.70 -7.81
N LEU A 108 27.72 -20.84 -6.56
CA LEU A 108 27.88 -19.71 -5.64
C LEU A 108 28.93 -18.70 -6.09
N LYS A 109 30.08 -19.15 -6.60
CA LYS A 109 31.11 -18.27 -7.18
C LYS A 109 30.58 -17.49 -8.38
N ASN A 110 29.66 -18.08 -9.15
CA ASN A 110 29.00 -17.44 -10.29
C ASN A 110 27.76 -16.61 -9.88
N GLY A 111 27.53 -16.43 -8.58
CA GLY A 111 26.53 -15.53 -8.01
C GLY A 111 25.18 -16.17 -7.65
N LEU A 112 24.92 -17.45 -7.97
CA LEU A 112 23.60 -18.12 -7.95
C LEU A 112 22.84 -18.17 -6.61
N ALA A 113 23.43 -17.69 -5.50
CA ALA A 113 22.81 -17.73 -4.16
C ALA A 113 22.70 -16.36 -3.46
N GLY A 114 22.76 -15.25 -4.20
CA GLY A 114 22.68 -13.89 -3.64
C GLY A 114 21.28 -13.25 -3.62
N HIS A 115 21.09 -12.23 -2.78
CA HIS A 115 19.85 -11.41 -2.74
C HIS A 115 19.48 -10.80 -4.11
N SER A 116 20.48 -10.45 -4.93
CA SER A 116 20.29 -9.93 -6.29
C SER A 116 19.63 -10.96 -7.22
N LEU A 117 20.02 -12.23 -7.13
CA LEU A 117 19.45 -13.32 -7.92
C LEU A 117 18.09 -13.78 -7.40
N ARG A 118 17.83 -13.72 -6.09
CA ARG A 118 16.47 -13.90 -5.56
C ARG A 118 15.50 -12.90 -6.17
N ARG A 119 15.86 -11.61 -6.21
CA ARG A 119 15.03 -10.55 -6.80
C ARG A 119 14.82 -10.77 -8.30
N MET A 120 15.87 -11.16 -9.03
CA MET A 120 15.75 -11.51 -10.46
C MET A 120 14.76 -12.66 -10.66
N ARG A 121 14.91 -13.78 -9.93
CA ARG A 121 14.01 -14.94 -10.05
C ARG A 121 12.56 -14.58 -9.73
N GLN A 122 12.35 -13.75 -8.71
CA GLN A 122 11.02 -13.24 -8.37
C GLN A 122 10.42 -12.34 -9.46
N ALA A 123 11.23 -11.58 -10.20
CA ALA A 123 10.71 -10.75 -11.29
C ALA A 123 10.21 -11.59 -12.48
N HIS A 124 10.88 -12.69 -12.80
CA HIS A 124 10.53 -13.51 -13.98
C HIS A 124 9.47 -14.58 -13.71
N THR A 125 9.35 -15.07 -12.47
CA THR A 125 8.40 -16.16 -12.12
C THR A 125 6.94 -15.74 -12.08
N HIS A 126 6.64 -14.44 -11.96
CA HIS A 126 5.28 -13.92 -11.89
C HIS A 126 4.72 -13.47 -13.24
N LEU A 127 5.50 -13.57 -14.31
CA LEU A 127 5.11 -13.15 -15.65
C LEU A 127 4.74 -14.38 -16.48
N SER A 128 3.56 -14.36 -17.08
CA SER A 128 3.21 -15.33 -18.12
C SER A 128 4.18 -15.24 -19.30
N ASP A 129 4.25 -16.29 -20.12
CA ASP A 129 5.10 -16.30 -21.31
C ASP A 129 4.67 -15.23 -22.32
N GLU A 130 3.36 -15.02 -22.49
CA GLU A 130 2.80 -13.95 -23.34
C GLU A 130 3.22 -12.55 -22.86
N GLU A 131 3.06 -12.25 -21.57
CA GLU A 131 3.44 -10.95 -21.02
C GLU A 131 4.95 -10.70 -21.12
N PHE A 132 5.77 -11.76 -21.09
CA PHE A 132 7.21 -11.63 -21.23
C PHE A 132 7.62 -11.32 -22.67
N GLU A 133 7.05 -12.03 -23.65
CA GLU A 133 7.31 -11.76 -25.07
C GLU A 133 6.79 -10.38 -25.48
N ALA A 134 5.61 -9.98 -25.00
CA ALA A 134 5.05 -8.65 -25.25
C ALA A 134 5.99 -7.52 -24.76
N ARG A 135 6.70 -7.73 -23.64
CA ARG A 135 7.67 -6.76 -23.12
C ARG A 135 8.92 -6.65 -24.00
N LYS A 136 9.44 -7.78 -24.50
CA LYS A 136 10.56 -7.77 -25.45
C LYS A 136 10.17 -7.05 -26.74
N ALA A 137 8.95 -7.30 -27.23
CA ALA A 137 8.41 -6.61 -28.40
C ALA A 137 8.29 -5.09 -28.17
N LYS A 138 7.75 -4.66 -27.02
CA LYS A 138 7.64 -3.24 -26.65
C LYS A 138 9.02 -2.56 -26.53
N ALA A 139 10.05 -3.26 -26.04
CA ALA A 139 11.40 -2.72 -25.99
C ALA A 139 11.98 -2.45 -27.39
N VAL A 140 11.68 -3.34 -28.36
CA VAL A 140 12.05 -3.16 -29.76
C VAL A 140 11.29 -1.98 -30.38
N GLU A 141 9.98 -1.89 -30.15
CA GLU A 141 9.12 -0.81 -30.68
C GLU A 141 9.53 0.57 -30.16
N THR A 142 9.74 0.69 -28.84
CA THR A 142 10.05 1.97 -28.19
C THR A 142 11.51 2.39 -28.32
N GLY A 143 12.39 1.48 -28.74
CA GLY A 143 13.82 1.71 -28.77
C GLY A 143 14.47 1.83 -27.38
N VAL A 144 13.76 1.42 -26.33
CA VAL A 144 14.21 1.48 -24.92
C VAL A 144 14.55 0.06 -24.45
N PRO A 145 15.83 -0.23 -24.13
CA PRO A 145 16.23 -1.55 -23.67
C PRO A 145 15.54 -1.97 -22.38
N LEU A 146 15.11 -3.23 -22.31
CA LEU A 146 14.47 -3.80 -21.13
C LEU A 146 15.49 -3.94 -19.99
N SER A 147 15.33 -3.15 -18.94
CA SER A 147 16.20 -3.22 -17.75
C SER A 147 15.58 -4.09 -16.66
N ARG A 148 16.43 -4.78 -15.87
CA ARG A 148 15.97 -5.57 -14.72
C ARG A 148 15.21 -4.71 -13.70
N ASN A 149 15.64 -3.48 -13.46
CA ASN A 149 14.99 -2.61 -12.49
C ASN A 149 13.58 -2.21 -12.95
N ALA A 150 13.39 -1.93 -14.25
CA ALA A 150 12.07 -1.64 -14.79
C ALA A 150 11.10 -2.82 -14.57
N LEU A 151 11.56 -4.06 -14.79
CA LEU A 151 10.76 -5.25 -14.52
C LEU A 151 10.39 -5.42 -13.05
N ILE A 152 11.34 -5.12 -12.14
CA ILE A 152 11.09 -5.22 -10.69
C ILE A 152 10.07 -4.18 -10.24
N GLU A 153 10.18 -2.93 -10.70
CA GLU A 153 9.25 -1.86 -10.32
C GLU A 153 7.85 -2.09 -10.90
N GLU A 154 7.73 -2.50 -12.17
CA GLU A 154 6.44 -2.85 -12.75
C GLU A 154 5.77 -4.04 -12.05
N ALA A 155 6.55 -5.09 -11.71
CA ALA A 155 6.03 -6.23 -10.98
C ALA A 155 5.58 -5.87 -9.56
N ARG A 156 6.24 -4.89 -8.93
CA ARG A 156 5.82 -4.34 -7.64
C ARG A 156 4.50 -3.59 -7.75
N GLU A 157 4.37 -2.72 -8.75
CA GLU A 157 3.13 -1.97 -8.97
C GLU A 157 1.95 -2.87 -9.32
N LYS A 158 2.15 -3.90 -10.16
CA LYS A 158 1.10 -4.88 -10.48
C LYS A 158 0.61 -5.62 -9.23
N ARG A 159 1.52 -6.12 -8.38
CA ARG A 159 1.13 -6.76 -7.11
C ARG A 159 0.41 -5.82 -6.15
N LYS A 160 0.83 -4.56 -6.12
CA LYS A 160 0.19 -3.52 -5.31
C LYS A 160 -1.24 -3.29 -5.82
N GLU A 161 -1.46 -3.31 -7.13
CA GLU A 161 -2.78 -3.19 -7.74
C GLU A 161 -3.67 -4.40 -7.49
N GLU A 162 -3.15 -5.62 -7.71
CA GLU A 162 -3.87 -6.87 -7.41
C GLU A 162 -4.34 -6.90 -5.95
N LYS A 163 -3.46 -6.50 -5.02
CA LYS A 163 -3.81 -6.40 -3.60
C LYS A 163 -4.84 -5.31 -3.30
N ARG A 164 -4.79 -4.17 -4.01
CA ARG A 164 -5.82 -3.12 -3.90
C ARG A 164 -7.18 -3.62 -4.39
N GLN A 165 -7.21 -4.38 -5.47
CA GLN A 165 -8.43 -5.00 -6.00
C GLN A 165 -8.99 -6.04 -5.04
N GLU A 166 -8.16 -6.93 -4.51
CA GLU A 166 -8.58 -7.94 -3.54
C GLU A 166 -9.19 -7.30 -2.28
N VAL A 167 -8.56 -6.24 -1.74
CA VAL A 167 -9.13 -5.49 -0.60
C VAL A 167 -10.46 -4.82 -0.96
N ARG A 168 -10.60 -4.32 -2.19
CA ARG A 168 -11.85 -3.72 -2.66
C ARG A 168 -12.97 -4.77 -2.77
N GLU A 169 -12.70 -5.91 -3.37
CA GLU A 169 -13.66 -7.02 -3.49
C GLU A 169 -14.08 -7.55 -2.11
N GLN A 170 -13.12 -7.70 -1.19
CA GLN A 170 -13.41 -8.06 0.21
C GLN A 170 -14.28 -7.00 0.90
N ARG A 171 -14.03 -5.70 0.64
CA ARG A 171 -14.88 -4.62 1.17
C ARG A 171 -16.29 -4.72 0.61
N GLU A 172 -16.45 -4.92 -0.71
CA GLU A 172 -17.75 -5.08 -1.36
C GLU A 172 -18.53 -6.30 -0.82
N GLN A 173 -17.84 -7.39 -0.47
CA GLN A 173 -18.47 -8.57 0.15
C GLN A 173 -18.81 -8.40 1.63
N LEU A 174 -18.10 -7.53 2.36
CA LEU A 174 -18.29 -7.26 3.79
C LEU A 174 -19.27 -6.12 4.08
N ILE A 175 -19.61 -5.29 3.09
CA ILE A 175 -20.67 -4.30 3.22
C ILE A 175 -22.00 -5.07 3.21
N ALA A 176 -22.49 -5.43 4.40
CA ALA A 176 -23.92 -5.53 4.60
C ALA A 176 -24.53 -4.15 4.31
N GLU A 177 -25.65 -4.11 3.59
CA GLU A 177 -26.37 -2.84 3.39
C GLU A 177 -26.61 -2.21 4.77
N PRO A 178 -26.24 -0.94 4.96
CA PRO A 178 -26.44 -0.29 6.25
C PRO A 178 -27.94 -0.32 6.59
N PRO A 179 -28.30 -0.47 7.87
CA PRO A 179 -29.71 -0.43 8.28
C PRO A 179 -30.36 0.86 7.79
N GLU A 180 -31.65 0.81 7.47
CA GLU A 180 -32.39 2.02 7.10
C GLU A 180 -32.35 3.03 8.25
N LEU A 181 -32.21 4.32 7.92
CA LEU A 181 -32.25 5.38 8.92
C LEU A 181 -33.65 5.47 9.55
N PRO A 182 -33.78 5.82 10.84
CA PRO A 182 -35.09 6.01 11.46
C PRO A 182 -35.88 7.14 10.77
N GLU A 183 -37.19 6.96 10.60
CA GLU A 183 -38.07 7.97 9.99
C GLU A 183 -38.27 9.22 10.88
N ASN A 184 -37.98 9.12 12.17
CA ASN A 184 -38.14 10.22 13.13
C ASN A 184 -37.08 11.31 12.92
N GLN A 185 -37.44 12.58 13.16
CA GLN A 185 -36.47 13.67 13.23
C GLN A 185 -35.97 13.89 14.67
N TYR A 186 -34.66 14.07 14.80
CA TYR A 186 -33.98 14.17 16.09
C TYR A 186 -33.53 15.59 16.41
N ARG A 187 -33.73 15.99 17.67
CA ARG A 187 -33.20 17.25 18.22
C ARG A 187 -31.73 17.12 18.58
N ILE A 188 -31.27 15.90 18.87
CA ILE A 188 -29.90 15.60 19.28
C ILE A 188 -29.40 14.41 18.48
N ILE A 189 -28.28 14.57 17.80
CA ILE A 189 -27.63 13.49 17.07
C ILE A 189 -26.18 13.38 17.55
N VAL A 190 -25.78 12.21 18.02
CA VAL A 190 -24.40 11.85 18.31
C VAL A 190 -23.90 11.00 17.14
N ILE A 191 -22.71 11.30 16.62
CA ILE A 191 -22.12 10.61 15.47
C ILE A 191 -20.66 10.28 15.77
N ASP A 192 -20.30 9.00 15.76
CA ASP A 192 -18.91 8.51 15.74
C ASP A 192 -18.61 7.83 14.41
N PRO A 193 -18.29 8.60 13.36
CA PRO A 193 -18.24 8.06 12.02
C PRO A 193 -17.07 7.07 11.85
N PRO A 194 -17.20 6.07 10.98
CA PRO A 194 -16.17 5.06 10.75
C PRO A 194 -15.06 5.65 9.86
N TRP A 195 -14.24 6.55 10.43
CA TRP A 195 -13.20 7.30 9.73
C TRP A 195 -12.28 6.42 8.86
N PRO A 196 -11.78 6.92 7.71
CA PRO A 196 -10.97 6.13 6.79
C PRO A 196 -9.61 5.76 7.42
N MET A 197 -9.41 4.48 7.72
CA MET A 197 -8.15 3.97 8.25
C MET A 197 -7.31 3.33 7.15
N GLU A 198 -6.20 3.98 6.80
CA GLU A 198 -5.14 3.33 6.02
C GLU A 198 -4.40 2.32 6.91
N LYS A 199 -4.52 1.02 6.61
CA LYS A 199 -3.66 -0.01 7.22
C LYS A 199 -2.21 0.30 6.81
N ILE A 200 -1.40 0.77 7.76
CA ILE A 200 0.05 0.92 7.53
C ILE A 200 0.64 -0.49 7.48
N GLU A 201 0.81 -1.04 6.27
CA GLU A 201 1.53 -2.29 6.08
C GLU A 201 3.00 -2.08 6.41
N ARG A 202 3.43 -2.52 7.59
CA ARG A 202 4.85 -2.61 7.95
C ARG A 202 5.34 -4.01 7.56
N GLU A 203 6.37 -4.09 6.71
CA GLU A 203 7.03 -5.35 6.27
C GLU A 203 7.62 -6.23 7.41
N VAL A 204 7.40 -5.92 8.70
CA VAL A 204 8.23 -6.46 9.80
C VAL A 204 7.45 -7.23 10.87
N ARG A 205 6.11 -7.31 10.89
CA ARG A 205 5.41 -8.06 11.97
C ARG A 205 4.19 -8.86 11.48
N PRO A 206 4.16 -10.19 11.64
CA PRO A 206 3.08 -11.05 11.12
C PRO A 206 1.72 -10.91 11.81
N ASN A 207 1.62 -10.24 12.96
CA ASN A 207 0.44 -10.30 13.82
C ASN A 207 -0.05 -8.90 14.24
N GLN A 208 -0.51 -8.09 13.28
CA GLN A 208 -1.48 -7.05 13.62
C GLN A 208 -2.84 -7.57 13.18
N ALA A 209 -3.66 -8.01 14.16
CA ALA A 209 -5.06 -8.30 13.94
C ALA A 209 -5.69 -7.09 13.25
N GLY A 210 -6.22 -7.29 12.04
CA GLY A 210 -6.87 -6.25 11.28
C GLY A 210 -8.07 -5.72 12.06
N PHE A 211 -8.23 -4.40 12.11
CA PHE A 211 -9.52 -3.82 12.41
C PHE A 211 -10.39 -4.07 11.18
N ASP A 212 -11.17 -5.14 11.20
CA ASP A 212 -12.04 -5.52 10.09
C ASP A 212 -13.45 -4.98 10.34
N TYR A 213 -13.57 -3.64 10.36
CA TYR A 213 -14.85 -2.95 10.21
C TYR A 213 -14.78 -2.05 8.98
N PRO A 214 -15.84 -1.98 8.16
CA PRO A 214 -15.87 -1.12 6.98
C PRO A 214 -15.73 0.35 7.41
N THR A 215 -14.76 1.05 6.83
CA THR A 215 -14.59 2.50 7.00
C THR A 215 -15.30 3.25 5.87
N MET A 216 -15.72 4.48 6.12
CA MET A 216 -16.25 5.39 5.11
C MET A 216 -15.18 6.41 4.67
N SER A 217 -15.23 6.82 3.40
CA SER A 217 -14.49 7.97 2.90
C SER A 217 -15.04 9.26 3.50
N ILE A 218 -14.28 10.35 3.42
CA ILE A 218 -14.75 11.65 3.92
C ILE A 218 -15.93 12.15 3.09
N GLU A 219 -15.92 11.88 1.79
CA GLU A 219 -16.97 12.20 0.84
C GLU A 219 -18.25 11.44 1.16
N GLU A 220 -18.16 10.11 1.39
CA GLU A 220 -19.29 9.28 1.82
C GLU A 220 -19.92 9.82 3.12
N ILE A 221 -19.11 10.29 4.09
CA ILE A 221 -19.62 10.88 5.33
C ILE A 221 -20.32 12.22 5.07
N LYS A 222 -19.76 13.08 4.20
CA LYS A 222 -20.36 14.38 3.84
C LYS A 222 -21.71 14.24 3.16
N GLU A 223 -21.90 13.18 2.37
CA GLU A 223 -23.13 12.92 1.61
C GLU A 223 -24.25 12.30 2.46
N MET A 224 -23.98 11.95 3.72
CA MET A 224 -25.01 11.39 4.61
C MET A 224 -26.17 12.37 4.84
N GLU A 225 -27.39 11.88 4.64
CA GLU A 225 -28.60 12.57 5.02
C GLU A 225 -28.92 12.30 6.49
N LEU A 226 -28.78 13.33 7.35
CA LEU A 226 -29.07 13.19 8.78
C LEU A 226 -30.57 13.37 9.05
N PRO A 227 -31.19 12.54 9.90
CA PRO A 227 -32.58 12.71 10.33
C PRO A 227 -32.69 13.85 11.37
N ILE A 228 -32.33 15.06 10.97
CA ILE A 228 -32.15 16.22 11.86
C ILE A 228 -33.36 17.15 11.85
N ALA A 229 -33.86 17.50 13.04
CA ALA A 229 -34.94 18.47 13.22
C ALA A 229 -34.47 19.92 12.90
N ASP A 230 -35.42 20.85 12.75
CA ASP A 230 -35.12 22.25 12.42
C ASP A 230 -34.26 22.97 13.48
N ASP A 231 -34.50 22.68 14.76
CA ASP A 231 -33.70 23.14 15.89
C ASP A 231 -33.01 21.94 16.56
N ALA A 232 -31.75 21.71 16.23
CA ALA A 232 -31.03 20.51 16.66
C ALA A 232 -29.54 20.74 16.92
N PHE A 233 -28.97 19.98 17.86
CA PHE A 233 -27.53 19.86 18.04
C PHE A 233 -27.01 18.55 17.44
N VAL A 234 -25.82 18.64 16.83
CA VAL A 234 -25.06 17.48 16.36
C VAL A 234 -23.73 17.44 17.10
N PHE A 235 -23.41 16.27 17.66
CA PHE A 235 -22.20 15.97 18.39
C PHE A 235 -21.35 15.00 17.56
N LEU A 236 -20.35 15.52 16.86
CA LEU A 236 -19.50 14.76 15.95
C LEU A 236 -18.18 14.39 16.62
N TRP A 237 -18.00 13.11 16.95
CA TRP A 237 -16.75 12.58 17.50
C TRP A 237 -15.64 12.59 16.44
N THR A 238 -14.44 13.01 16.85
CA THR A 238 -13.27 13.01 15.98
C THR A 238 -11.96 12.88 16.77
N THR A 239 -10.86 12.71 16.04
CA THR A 239 -9.50 12.59 16.58
C THR A 239 -8.61 13.69 16.01
N GLN A 240 -7.40 13.85 16.54
CA GLN A 240 -6.41 14.80 16.00
C GLN A 240 -6.21 14.69 14.48
N LYS A 241 -6.25 13.47 13.94
CA LYS A 241 -6.04 13.22 12.50
C LYS A 241 -7.19 13.79 11.65
N PHE A 242 -8.43 13.64 12.11
CA PHE A 242 -9.62 13.95 11.32
C PHE A 242 -10.29 15.27 11.71
N LEU A 243 -9.74 15.99 12.69
CA LEU A 243 -10.29 17.26 13.15
C LEU A 243 -10.51 18.27 12.00
N PRO A 244 -9.57 18.46 11.04
CA PRO A 244 -9.83 19.33 9.89
C PRO A 244 -10.99 18.84 9.00
N SER A 245 -11.07 17.53 8.73
CA SER A 245 -12.16 16.93 7.96
C SER A 245 -13.51 17.05 8.67
N ALA A 246 -13.53 16.95 10.00
CA ALA A 246 -14.74 17.08 10.79
C ALA A 246 -15.37 18.48 10.66
N PHE A 247 -14.56 19.54 10.58
CA PHE A 247 -15.08 20.89 10.28
C PHE A 247 -15.68 20.98 8.87
N GLN A 248 -15.06 20.35 7.87
CA GLN A 248 -15.61 20.30 6.51
C GLN A 248 -16.91 19.50 6.43
N ILE A 249 -17.04 18.46 7.25
CA ILE A 249 -18.27 17.66 7.35
C ILE A 249 -19.40 18.49 7.97
N MET A 250 -19.12 19.23 9.04
CA MET A 250 -20.10 20.15 9.62
C MET A 250 -20.60 21.19 8.62
N GLU A 251 -19.70 21.73 7.79
CA GLU A 251 -20.06 22.66 6.72
C GLU A 251 -20.94 22.00 5.66
N ALA A 252 -20.60 20.78 5.23
CA ALA A 252 -21.41 20.02 4.25
C ALA A 252 -22.84 19.72 4.76
N TRP A 253 -22.99 19.49 6.06
CA TRP A 253 -24.30 19.28 6.71
C TRP A 253 -25.03 20.57 7.08
N ASP A 254 -24.54 21.74 6.64
CA ASP A 254 -25.10 23.08 6.95
C ASP A 254 -25.25 23.34 8.47
N LEU A 255 -24.27 22.86 9.26
CA LEU A 255 -24.26 23.03 10.70
C LEU A 255 -23.41 24.22 11.11
N LYS A 256 -23.98 25.10 11.92
CA LYS A 256 -23.22 26.19 12.55
C LYS A 256 -22.37 25.63 13.70
N TYR A 257 -21.05 25.77 13.61
CA TYR A 257 -20.15 25.43 14.72
C TYR A 257 -20.47 26.25 15.98
N ARG A 258 -20.48 25.56 17.13
CA ARG A 258 -20.76 26.15 18.45
C ARG A 258 -19.53 26.12 19.33
N PHE A 259 -19.06 24.92 19.65
CA PHE A 259 -17.90 24.69 20.51
C PHE A 259 -17.36 23.27 20.30
N THR A 260 -16.20 23.01 20.88
CA THR A 260 -15.57 21.69 20.86
C THR A 260 -15.50 21.17 22.28
N MET A 261 -15.93 19.92 22.50
CA MET A 261 -15.65 19.19 23.72
C MET A 261 -14.39 18.34 23.56
N VAL A 262 -13.71 18.07 24.67
CA VAL A 262 -12.45 17.33 24.73
C VAL A 262 -12.56 16.23 25.78
N TRP A 263 -12.44 14.99 25.34
CA TRP A 263 -12.22 13.84 26.21
C TRP A 263 -10.72 13.63 26.38
N HIS A 264 -10.20 13.90 27.57
CA HIS A 264 -8.82 13.58 27.90
C HIS A 264 -8.69 12.10 28.29
N LYS A 265 -7.75 11.42 27.63
CA LYS A 265 -7.39 10.02 27.87
C LYS A 265 -6.07 9.96 28.62
N ASN A 266 -5.99 9.14 29.65
CA ASN A 266 -4.75 8.91 30.39
C ASN A 266 -3.76 8.10 29.52
N GLY A 267 -3.03 8.81 28.64
CA GLY A 267 -2.05 8.26 27.69
C GLY A 267 -2.52 8.29 26.23
N GLY A 268 -1.63 7.90 25.32
CA GLY A 268 -1.90 7.95 23.88
C GLY A 268 -0.67 7.63 23.02
N ILE A 269 -0.89 7.54 21.71
CA ILE A 269 0.22 7.38 20.76
C ILE A 269 0.96 8.71 20.66
N GLN A 270 2.29 8.67 20.72
CA GLN A 270 3.14 9.80 20.39
C GLN A 270 3.80 9.56 19.04
N PRO A 271 3.35 10.25 17.96
CA PRO A 271 4.03 10.16 16.68
C PRO A 271 5.46 10.70 16.77
N TYR A 272 6.32 10.24 15.85
CA TYR A 272 7.69 10.74 15.77
C TYR A 272 7.69 12.25 15.51
N ASN A 273 8.51 12.98 16.28
CA ASN A 273 8.60 14.45 16.21
C ASN A 273 7.25 15.16 16.38
N SER A 274 6.38 14.66 17.27
CA SER A 274 5.06 15.24 17.52
C SER A 274 4.65 15.14 19.00
N ALA A 275 3.57 15.84 19.35
CA ALA A 275 2.93 15.76 20.66
C ALA A 275 2.22 14.42 20.85
N GLN A 276 2.04 13.99 22.09
CA GLN A 276 1.24 12.80 22.39
C GLN A 276 -0.24 13.07 22.11
N PHE A 277 -0.89 12.18 21.35
CA PHE A 277 -2.33 12.26 21.08
C PHE A 277 -3.08 11.55 22.22
N ASN A 278 -3.32 12.28 23.30
CA ASN A 278 -3.97 11.82 24.54
C ASN A 278 -5.40 12.37 24.69
N CYS A 279 -6.04 12.80 23.61
CA CYS A 279 -7.42 13.26 23.66
C CYS A 279 -8.20 12.89 22.40
N GLU A 280 -9.52 12.83 22.54
CA GLU A 280 -10.49 12.85 21.46
C GLU A 280 -11.39 14.09 21.59
N PHE A 281 -12.00 14.48 20.49
CA PHE A 281 -12.79 15.69 20.39
C PHE A 281 -14.23 15.37 20.01
N VAL A 282 -15.15 16.24 20.42
CA VAL A 282 -16.52 16.25 19.94
C VAL A 282 -16.79 17.66 19.41
N LEU A 283 -16.92 17.81 18.09
CA LEU A 283 -17.37 19.06 17.52
C LEU A 283 -18.87 19.17 17.72
N VAL A 284 -19.33 20.29 18.28
CA VAL A 284 -20.75 20.55 18.49
C VAL A 284 -21.23 21.57 17.47
N GLY A 285 -22.12 21.12 16.59
CA GLY A 285 -22.82 21.93 15.61
C GLY A 285 -24.27 22.15 15.98
N SER A 286 -24.88 23.20 15.43
CA SER A 286 -26.32 23.42 15.54
C SER A 286 -26.95 23.73 14.19
N LYS A 287 -28.13 23.17 13.95
CA LYS A 287 -29.11 23.65 12.97
C LYS A 287 -30.16 24.47 13.71
N GLY A 288 -30.56 25.61 13.17
CA GLY A 288 -31.51 26.52 13.83
C GLY A 288 -30.96 27.16 15.11
N ASN A 289 -31.83 27.34 16.11
CA ASN A 289 -31.52 27.94 17.42
C ASN A 289 -31.91 27.03 18.60
N PRO A 290 -31.35 25.81 18.69
CA PRO A 290 -31.64 24.86 19.76
C PRO A 290 -31.14 25.36 21.11
N ILE A 291 -31.76 24.85 22.17
CA ILE A 291 -31.45 25.17 23.58
C ILE A 291 -31.05 23.92 24.35
N PHE A 292 -30.16 24.11 25.33
CA PHE A 292 -29.84 23.09 26.32
C PHE A 292 -30.87 23.10 27.45
N ALA A 293 -31.18 21.92 27.98
CA ALA A 293 -32.11 21.73 29.10
C ALA A 293 -31.48 22.12 30.45
N ASP A 294 -30.19 21.84 30.63
CA ASP A 294 -29.43 22.15 31.85
C ASP A 294 -28.00 22.56 31.49
N LEU A 295 -27.52 23.67 32.07
CA LEU A 295 -26.16 24.19 31.88
C LEU A 295 -25.25 23.99 33.10
N LYS A 296 -25.79 23.48 34.21
CA LYS A 296 -25.03 23.29 35.44
C LYS A 296 -23.90 22.30 35.19
N ALA A 297 -22.68 22.69 35.57
CA ALA A 297 -21.48 21.87 35.41
C ALA A 297 -21.25 21.32 33.98
N PHE A 298 -21.80 21.97 32.95
CA PHE A 298 -21.61 21.56 31.56
C PHE A 298 -20.27 22.10 31.02
N LYS A 299 -19.20 21.32 31.20
CA LYS A 299 -17.83 21.69 30.82
C LYS A 299 -17.48 21.11 29.46
N THR A 300 -16.71 21.85 28.68
CA THR A 300 -16.19 21.38 27.38
C THR A 300 -15.03 20.40 27.53
N ALA A 301 -14.41 20.26 28.70
CA ALA A 301 -13.37 19.26 28.93
C ALA A 301 -13.79 18.29 30.03
N PHE A 302 -13.60 17.00 29.80
CA PHE A 302 -13.92 15.95 30.75
C PHE A 302 -12.90 14.81 30.72
N ASN A 303 -12.80 14.11 31.85
CA ASN A 303 -12.02 12.89 31.99
C ASN A 303 -13.01 11.73 32.12
N ALA A 304 -12.75 10.65 31.40
CA ALA A 304 -13.49 9.40 31.50
C ALA A 304 -12.55 8.23 31.21
N PRO A 305 -12.75 7.04 31.82
CA PRO A 305 -11.89 5.89 31.62
C PRO A 305 -11.95 5.40 30.18
N ARG A 306 -10.80 5.00 29.63
CA ARG A 306 -10.76 4.33 28.33
C ARG A 306 -11.27 2.90 28.49
N GLN A 307 -12.31 2.56 27.74
CA GLN A 307 -12.85 1.20 27.68
C GLN A 307 -12.23 0.44 26.50
N GLY A 308 -12.97 -0.50 25.88
CA GLY A 308 -12.55 -1.24 24.69
C GLY A 308 -12.22 -0.36 23.48
N HIS A 309 -11.73 -0.98 22.40
CA HIS A 309 -11.40 -0.26 21.16
C HIS A 309 -12.63 0.49 20.63
N SER A 310 -12.49 1.82 20.47
CA SER A 310 -13.51 2.73 19.94
C SER A 310 -14.80 2.88 20.76
N ILE A 311 -14.88 2.35 21.98
CA ILE A 311 -16.04 2.55 22.87
C ILE A 311 -15.99 3.96 23.47
N LYS A 312 -17.04 4.75 23.24
CA LYS A 312 -17.22 6.09 23.81
C LYS A 312 -17.75 6.00 25.25
N PRO A 313 -17.31 6.90 26.15
CA PRO A 313 -17.53 6.75 27.59
C PRO A 313 -18.99 7.00 27.99
N ASP A 314 -19.49 6.25 28.98
CA ASP A 314 -20.85 6.41 29.52
C ASP A 314 -21.08 7.82 30.07
N GLU A 315 -20.06 8.43 30.68
CA GLU A 315 -20.12 9.78 31.25
C GLU A 315 -20.43 10.86 30.20
N PHE A 316 -20.10 10.60 28.93
CA PHE A 316 -20.52 11.49 27.84
C PHE A 316 -22.02 11.38 27.62
N TYR A 317 -22.58 10.18 27.50
CA TYR A 317 -24.00 9.99 27.25
C TYR A 317 -24.88 10.44 28.41
N GLU A 318 -24.47 10.17 29.66
CA GLU A 318 -25.13 10.70 30.86
C GLU A 318 -25.14 12.24 30.88
N LEU A 319 -24.03 12.86 30.46
CA LEU A 319 -23.95 14.32 30.32
C LEU A 319 -24.91 14.83 29.25
N ILE A 320 -24.90 14.23 28.06
CA ILE A 320 -25.75 14.64 26.93
C ILE A 320 -27.23 14.47 27.29
N GLU A 321 -27.62 13.35 27.87
CA GLU A 321 -28.97 13.11 28.36
C GLU A 321 -29.44 14.23 29.29
N ARG A 322 -28.61 14.61 30.27
CA ARG A 322 -28.98 15.64 31.24
C ARG A 322 -29.09 17.03 30.62
N VAL A 323 -28.15 17.40 29.73
CA VAL A 323 -28.05 18.78 29.23
C VAL A 323 -28.91 19.02 28.00
N THR A 324 -29.47 17.98 27.38
CA THR A 324 -30.22 18.10 26.13
C THR A 324 -31.68 17.64 26.24
N LEU A 325 -32.48 17.95 25.22
CA LEU A 325 -33.87 17.52 25.11
C LEU A 325 -33.99 16.30 24.20
N SER A 326 -34.98 15.45 24.46
CA SER A 326 -35.39 14.39 23.54
C SER A 326 -36.14 14.95 22.33
N PRO A 327 -36.22 14.24 21.19
CA PRO A 327 -35.62 12.92 20.89
C PRO A 327 -34.12 12.99 20.54
N ARG A 328 -33.39 11.90 20.85
CA ARG A 328 -31.93 11.76 20.68
C ARG A 328 -31.58 10.50 19.88
N LEU A 329 -30.60 10.59 18.98
CA LEU A 329 -30.09 9.48 18.15
C LEU A 329 -28.58 9.32 18.36
N ASP A 330 -28.10 8.09 18.48
CA ASP A 330 -26.69 7.74 18.37
C ASP A 330 -26.43 6.94 17.09
N MET A 331 -25.64 7.53 16.18
CA MET A 331 -25.31 6.96 14.87
C MET A 331 -23.94 6.28 14.88
N PHE A 332 -23.87 5.15 14.18
CA PHE A 332 -22.75 4.20 14.21
C PHE A 332 -22.55 3.56 15.58
N ALA A 333 -23.64 3.41 16.33
CA ALA A 333 -23.64 2.80 17.65
C ALA A 333 -23.26 1.30 17.58
N ARG A 334 -22.60 0.83 18.62
CA ARG A 334 -22.20 -0.58 18.81
C ARG A 334 -22.95 -1.28 19.94
N ARG A 335 -23.74 -0.53 20.69
CA ARG A 335 -24.57 -1.00 21.80
C ARG A 335 -25.77 -0.08 21.95
N GLU A 336 -26.81 -0.58 22.59
CA GLU A 336 -27.92 0.24 23.06
C GLU A 336 -27.45 1.21 24.15
N ILE A 337 -28.04 2.41 24.16
CA ILE A 337 -27.78 3.46 25.15
C ILE A 337 -29.12 3.99 25.63
N GLU A 338 -29.36 3.94 26.94
CA GLU A 338 -30.62 4.39 27.51
C GLU A 338 -30.89 5.87 27.16
N GLY A 339 -32.11 6.16 26.73
CA GLY A 339 -32.53 7.50 26.33
C GLY A 339 -32.08 7.95 24.93
N PHE A 340 -31.49 7.05 24.14
CA PHE A 340 -31.14 7.26 22.73
C PHE A 340 -31.75 6.17 21.85
N ASP A 341 -32.30 6.59 20.71
CA ASP A 341 -32.45 5.66 19.59
C ASP A 341 -31.05 5.38 19.02
N VAL A 342 -30.83 4.18 18.50
CA VAL A 342 -29.51 3.75 17.99
C VAL A 342 -29.60 3.32 16.54
N TRP A 343 -28.56 3.64 15.77
CA TRP A 343 -28.42 3.22 14.38
C TRP A 343 -26.98 2.75 14.14
N GLY A 344 -26.79 1.50 13.71
CA GLY A 344 -25.46 0.95 13.38
C GLY A 344 -25.47 -0.55 13.10
N ASN A 345 -24.51 -1.02 12.30
CA ASN A 345 -24.44 -2.41 11.80
C ASN A 345 -24.26 -3.49 12.90
N GLU A 346 -23.91 -3.10 14.13
CA GLU A 346 -23.73 -4.04 15.25
C GLU A 346 -24.95 -4.08 16.18
N VAL A 347 -25.95 -3.22 15.96
CA VAL A 347 -27.14 -3.08 16.82
C VAL A 347 -28.47 -3.15 16.06
N CYS A 348 -28.45 -3.10 14.73
CA CYS A 348 -29.63 -3.17 13.87
C CYS A 348 -29.57 -4.34 12.89
#